data_AF-A0A6L7WJL8-F1
#
_entry.id   AF-A0A6L7WJL8-F1
#
_cell.length_a   1.000
_cell.length_b   1.000
_cell.length_c   1.000
_cell.angle_alpha   90.00
_cell.angle_beta   90.00
_cell.angle_gamma   90.00
#
_symmetry.space_group_name_H-M   'P 1'
#
loop_
_entity.id
_entity.type
_entity.pdbx_description
1 polymer ?
#
loop_
_entity_poly.entity_id
_entity_poly.type
_entity_poly.pdbx_seq_one_letter_code
_entity_poly.pdbx_strand_id
1 'polypeptide(L)'
;MVSQRVGGVSAGAFDADGRLLGFVFGISGIRDGELVHWSDMLAVRPEARGAGLGKRLKRFQRDQLLERGIRRMLWTYDPLVARNANLNLNSLGARPVEYVADMYGDTRSALHARLDTDRFIVEWRLDEAGPSGAEPATADGGTAPIVDAEWLRRERPLPTGPRVRVAAPADIDGLKAA
;
A
#
# COMPACT_ATOMS: atom_id res chain seq x y z
N MET A 1 16.86 10.55 -14.66
CA MET A 1 16.69 9.07 -14.62
C MET A 1 15.83 8.59 -15.77
N VAL A 2 15.98 7.34 -16.23
CA VAL A 2 15.14 6.76 -17.31
C VAL A 2 13.65 6.86 -16.98
N SER A 3 13.25 6.63 -15.72
CA SER A 3 11.86 6.75 -15.27
C SER A 3 11.20 8.08 -15.65
N GLN A 4 11.87 9.21 -15.42
CA GLN A 4 11.34 10.54 -15.71
C GLN A 4 11.21 10.82 -17.22
N ARG A 5 12.01 10.14 -18.06
CA ARG A 5 11.88 10.22 -19.52
C ARG A 5 10.61 9.55 -20.04
N VAL A 6 10.02 8.63 -19.26
CA VAL A 6 8.80 7.89 -19.59
C VAL A 6 7.62 8.25 -18.67
N GLY A 7 7.62 9.46 -18.11
CA GLY A 7 6.51 9.98 -17.31
C GLY A 7 6.49 9.53 -15.83
N GLY A 8 7.56 8.89 -15.36
CA GLY A 8 7.74 8.51 -13.97
C GLY A 8 7.89 9.70 -13.00
N VAL A 9 7.83 9.40 -11.70
CA VAL A 9 7.99 10.38 -10.62
C VAL A 9 9.17 9.94 -9.76
N SER A 10 10.00 10.90 -9.39
CA SER A 10 11.13 10.68 -8.48
C SER A 10 11.28 11.96 -7.67
N ALA A 11 10.89 11.92 -6.39
CA ALA A 11 10.81 13.10 -5.55
C ALA A 11 11.26 12.79 -4.13
N GLY A 12 11.92 13.77 -3.50
CA GLY A 12 12.39 13.71 -2.12
C GLY A 12 11.74 14.79 -1.28
N ALA A 13 11.62 14.54 0.01
CA ALA A 13 11.30 15.54 1.00
C ALA A 13 12.51 15.80 1.90
N PHE A 14 12.83 17.07 2.07
CA PHE A 14 14.05 17.52 2.72
C PHE A 14 13.70 18.39 3.94
N ASP A 15 14.55 18.37 4.97
CA ASP A 15 14.48 19.36 6.05
C ASP A 15 15.16 20.68 5.64
N ALA A 16 15.17 21.65 6.57
CA ALA A 16 15.72 22.99 6.32
C ALA A 16 17.21 22.99 5.96
N ASP A 17 17.96 21.98 6.44
CA ASP A 17 19.39 21.82 6.17
C ASP A 17 19.65 21.03 4.88
N GLY A 18 18.60 20.68 4.13
CA GLY A 18 18.69 19.95 2.87
C GLY A 18 18.90 18.44 3.03
N ARG A 19 18.66 17.87 4.21
CA ARG A 19 18.80 16.44 4.44
C ARG A 19 17.53 15.70 3.99
N LEU A 20 17.71 14.64 3.20
CA LEU A 20 16.61 13.81 2.70
C LEU A 20 15.96 13.00 3.83
N LEU A 21 14.70 13.28 4.14
CA LEU A 21 13.90 12.59 5.16
C LEU A 21 13.02 11.48 4.59
N GLY A 22 12.70 11.53 3.30
CA GLY A 22 11.93 10.50 2.63
C GLY A 22 11.81 10.74 1.14
N PHE A 23 11.43 9.71 0.39
CA PHE A 23 11.32 9.80 -1.06
C PHE A 23 10.18 8.94 -1.59
N VAL A 24 9.74 9.26 -2.80
CA VAL A 24 8.83 8.46 -3.60
C VAL A 24 9.37 8.29 -5.01
N PHE A 25 9.23 7.08 -5.53
CA PHE A 25 9.67 6.70 -6.86
C PHE A 25 8.62 5.84 -7.56
N GLY A 26 8.43 6.06 -8.85
CA GLY A 26 7.56 5.25 -9.68
C GLY A 26 7.75 5.50 -11.17
N ILE A 27 7.20 4.60 -11.98
CA ILE A 27 7.32 4.57 -13.43
C ILE A 27 5.92 4.46 -14.03
N SER A 28 5.68 5.13 -15.16
CA SER A 28 4.40 5.04 -15.87
C SER A 28 4.49 4.03 -17.01
N GLY A 29 3.37 3.38 -17.31
CA GLY A 29 3.27 2.34 -18.32
C GLY A 29 1.82 2.07 -18.69
N ILE A 30 1.58 0.99 -19.43
CA ILE A 30 0.24 0.58 -19.85
C ILE A 30 -0.13 -0.70 -19.12
N ARG A 31 -1.34 -0.75 -18.55
CA ARG A 31 -1.93 -1.96 -17.97
C ARG A 31 -3.39 -2.03 -18.40
N ASP A 32 -3.81 -3.16 -18.97
CA ASP A 32 -5.17 -3.39 -19.48
C ASP A 32 -5.61 -2.34 -20.53
N GLY A 33 -4.65 -1.85 -21.33
CA GLY A 33 -4.89 -0.80 -22.35
C GLY A 33 -4.99 0.63 -21.79
N GLU A 34 -4.91 0.81 -20.47
CA GLU A 34 -4.96 2.12 -19.81
C GLU A 34 -3.57 2.61 -19.39
N LEU A 35 -3.36 3.92 -19.43
CA LEU A 35 -2.16 4.55 -18.88
C LEU A 35 -2.21 4.51 -17.34
N VAL A 36 -1.17 3.92 -16.74
CA VAL A 36 -1.05 3.77 -15.29
C VAL A 36 0.30 4.27 -14.78
N HIS A 37 0.35 4.60 -13.49
CA HIS A 37 1.58 4.81 -12.76
C HIS A 37 1.83 3.71 -11.73
N TRP A 38 2.95 3.01 -11.83
CA TRP A 38 3.40 2.09 -10.79
C TRP A 38 4.28 2.83 -9.78
N SER A 39 3.76 3.08 -8.58
CA SER A 39 4.52 3.69 -7.49
C SER A 39 5.35 2.64 -6.76
N ASP A 40 6.53 2.37 -7.30
CA ASP A 40 7.43 1.31 -6.88
C ASP A 40 7.96 1.46 -5.44
N MET A 41 8.43 2.65 -5.05
CA MET A 41 9.06 2.85 -3.74
C MET A 41 8.52 4.07 -3.01
N LEU A 42 8.32 3.91 -1.70
CA LEU A 42 8.07 4.98 -0.75
C LEU A 42 8.84 4.66 0.53
N ALA A 43 9.73 5.55 0.95
CA ALA A 43 10.45 5.38 2.20
C ALA A 43 10.50 6.70 2.98
N VAL A 44 10.44 6.56 4.31
CA VAL A 44 10.59 7.65 5.27
C VAL A 44 11.57 7.19 6.34
N ARG A 45 12.56 8.03 6.63
CA ARG A 45 13.55 7.81 7.67
C ARG A 45 12.88 7.55 9.03
N PRO A 46 13.38 6.63 9.86
CA PRO A 46 12.77 6.29 11.15
C PRO A 46 12.40 7.50 12.00
N GLU A 47 13.30 8.47 12.12
CA GLU A 47 13.11 9.69 12.92
C GLU A 47 12.04 10.65 12.36
N ALA A 48 11.66 10.51 11.09
CA ALA A 48 10.64 11.33 10.43
C ALA A 48 9.30 10.59 10.25
N ARG A 49 9.19 9.35 10.74
CA ARG A 49 7.93 8.58 10.71
C ARG A 49 6.91 9.20 11.66
N GLY A 50 5.62 8.99 11.38
CA GLY A 50 4.53 9.59 12.17
C GLY A 50 4.21 11.05 11.81
N ALA A 51 5.18 11.81 11.25
CA ALA A 51 4.97 13.21 10.84
C ALA A 51 4.15 13.38 9.54
N GLY A 52 3.43 12.34 9.09
CA GLY A 52 2.61 12.37 7.87
C GLY A 52 3.38 12.45 6.54
N LEU A 53 4.71 12.27 6.55
CA LEU A 53 5.53 12.53 5.36
C LEU A 53 5.21 11.59 4.18
N GLY A 54 4.99 10.30 4.45
CA GLY A 54 4.61 9.35 3.41
C GLY A 54 3.30 9.71 2.71
N LYS A 55 2.31 10.20 3.46
CA LYS A 55 1.03 10.69 2.91
C LYS A 55 1.24 11.92 2.03
N ARG A 56 2.09 12.87 2.45
CA ARG A 56 2.43 14.06 1.64
C ARG A 56 3.14 13.69 0.35
N LEU A 57 4.13 12.79 0.40
CA LEU A 57 4.85 12.30 -0.78
C LEU A 57 3.91 11.62 -1.78
N LYS A 58 2.97 10.80 -1.31
CA LYS A 58 1.95 10.16 -2.16
C LYS A 58 0.98 11.16 -2.79
N ARG A 59 0.60 12.21 -2.07
CA ARG A 59 -0.24 13.31 -2.61
C ARG A 59 0.51 14.12 -3.66
N PHE A 60 1.77 14.47 -3.40
CA PHE A 60 2.63 15.10 -4.39
C PHE A 60 2.74 14.25 -5.66
N GLN A 61 2.95 12.94 -5.50
CA GLN A 61 2.97 12.01 -6.64
C GLN A 61 1.63 12.02 -7.39
N ARG A 62 0.49 11.98 -6.69
CA ARG A 62 -0.85 12.12 -7.31
C ARG A 62 -0.98 13.40 -8.13
N ASP A 63 -0.61 14.54 -7.56
CA ASP A 63 -0.79 15.84 -8.22
C ASP A 63 0.06 15.91 -9.51
N GLN A 64 1.30 15.42 -9.45
CA GLN A 64 2.19 15.29 -10.62
C GLN A 64 1.65 14.36 -11.70
N LEU A 65 0.91 13.32 -11.33
CA LEU A 65 0.29 12.38 -12.28
C LEU A 65 -0.95 12.98 -12.94
N LEU A 66 -1.79 13.68 -12.17
CA LEU A 66 -2.99 14.34 -12.67
C LEU A 66 -2.64 15.44 -13.69
N GLU A 67 -1.59 16.22 -13.44
CA GLU A 67 -1.05 17.21 -14.40
C GLU A 67 -0.68 16.58 -15.76
N ARG A 68 -0.36 15.29 -15.78
CA ARG A 68 0.05 14.53 -16.97
C ARG A 68 -1.09 13.69 -17.56
N GLY A 69 -2.30 13.84 -17.04
CA GLY A 69 -3.49 13.08 -17.46
C GLY A 69 -3.50 11.62 -16.98
N ILE A 70 -2.58 11.20 -16.12
CA ILE A 70 -2.54 9.87 -15.54
C ILE A 70 -3.49 9.82 -14.34
N ARG A 71 -4.48 8.94 -14.41
CA ARG A 71 -5.59 8.87 -13.43
C ARG A 71 -5.59 7.62 -12.56
N ARG A 72 -4.73 6.65 -12.90
CA ARG A 72 -4.66 5.34 -12.23
C ARG A 72 -3.25 5.13 -11.70
N MET A 73 -3.12 4.98 -10.39
CA MET A 73 -1.84 4.66 -9.75
C MET A 73 -1.95 3.34 -8.99
N LEU A 74 -0.98 2.44 -9.20
CA LEU A 74 -0.90 1.14 -8.55
C LEU A 74 0.39 1.01 -7.76
N TRP A 75 0.36 0.20 -6.70
CA TRP A 75 1.54 -0.24 -5.98
C TRP A 75 1.22 -1.44 -5.11
N THR A 76 2.25 -2.08 -4.56
CA THR A 76 2.09 -3.24 -3.69
C THR A 76 2.29 -2.88 -2.23
N TYR A 77 1.66 -3.63 -1.33
CA TYR A 77 2.08 -3.67 0.06
C TYR A 77 1.88 -5.07 0.65
N ASP A 78 2.63 -5.36 1.71
CA ASP A 78 2.51 -6.59 2.51
C ASP A 78 1.19 -6.56 3.31
N PRO A 79 0.25 -7.50 3.06
CA PRO A 79 -1.09 -7.50 3.68
C PRO A 79 -1.05 -7.64 5.20
N LEU A 80 0.03 -8.23 5.76
CA LEU A 80 0.17 -8.46 7.19
C LEU A 80 0.75 -7.23 7.92
N VAL A 81 1.24 -6.22 7.20
CA VAL A 81 1.73 -4.96 7.80
C VAL A 81 0.57 -3.99 8.00
N ALA A 82 -0.11 -4.07 9.16
CA ALA A 82 -1.30 -3.28 9.48
C ALA A 82 -1.11 -1.76 9.32
N ARG A 83 0.07 -1.23 9.64
CA ARG A 83 0.39 0.19 9.44
C ARG A 83 0.33 0.60 7.96
N ASN A 84 0.79 -0.27 7.07
CA ASN A 84 0.71 -0.03 5.62
C ASN A 84 -0.73 -0.14 5.14
N ALA A 85 -1.50 -1.12 5.64
CA ALA A 85 -2.93 -1.23 5.35
C ALA A 85 -3.68 0.07 5.73
N ASN A 86 -3.44 0.61 6.93
CA ASN A 86 -4.07 1.86 7.37
C ASN A 86 -3.67 3.08 6.51
N LEU A 87 -2.41 3.16 6.07
CA LEU A 87 -1.98 4.21 5.15
C LEU A 87 -2.68 4.06 3.79
N ASN A 88 -2.61 2.88 3.18
CA ASN A 88 -3.10 2.64 1.83
C ASN A 88 -4.63 2.73 1.74
N LEU A 89 -5.33 2.03 2.63
CA LEU A 89 -6.79 1.88 2.55
C LEU A 89 -7.50 3.07 3.19
N ASN A 90 -7.20 3.38 4.46
CA ASN A 90 -7.96 4.38 5.21
C ASN A 90 -7.48 5.81 4.94
N SER A 91 -6.16 6.01 4.86
CA SER A 91 -5.60 7.37 4.77
C SER A 91 -5.49 7.92 3.34
N LEU A 92 -5.28 7.04 2.36
CA LEU A 92 -5.19 7.38 0.94
C LEU A 92 -6.46 7.02 0.16
N GLY A 93 -7.25 6.04 0.63
CA GLY A 93 -8.46 5.59 -0.06
C GLY A 93 -8.18 4.63 -1.22
N ALA A 94 -6.99 4.02 -1.28
CA ALA A 94 -6.66 3.02 -2.28
C ALA A 94 -7.45 1.72 -2.03
N ARG A 95 -7.75 0.98 -3.08
CA ARG A 95 -8.53 -0.27 -3.00
C ARG A 95 -7.66 -1.45 -3.42
N PRO A 96 -7.69 -2.60 -2.70
CA PRO A 96 -7.07 -3.83 -3.20
C PRO A 96 -7.75 -4.25 -4.50
N VAL A 97 -6.96 -4.55 -5.53
CA VAL A 97 -7.47 -5.02 -6.83
C VAL A 97 -6.95 -6.41 -7.19
N GLU A 98 -5.87 -6.85 -6.55
CA GLU A 98 -5.27 -8.15 -6.79
C GLU A 98 -4.47 -8.60 -5.56
N TYR A 99 -4.49 -9.90 -5.29
CA TYR A 99 -3.61 -10.57 -4.35
C TYR A 99 -2.63 -11.43 -5.14
N VAL A 100 -1.34 -11.23 -4.88
CA VAL A 100 -0.25 -11.94 -5.54
C VAL A 100 0.50 -12.70 -4.47
N ALA A 101 0.42 -14.03 -4.52
CA ALA A 101 1.23 -14.91 -3.68
C ALA A 101 2.70 -14.82 -4.12
N ASP A 102 3.60 -14.69 -3.15
CA ASP A 102 5.06 -14.64 -3.34
C ASP A 102 5.54 -13.77 -4.53
N MET A 103 5.09 -12.52 -4.59
CA MET A 103 5.25 -11.64 -5.74
C MET A 103 6.71 -11.42 -6.20
N TYR A 104 7.66 -11.45 -5.27
CA TYR A 104 9.08 -11.19 -5.51
C TYR A 104 9.94 -12.45 -5.50
N GLY A 105 9.37 -13.63 -5.23
CA GLY A 105 10.09 -14.90 -5.21
C GLY A 105 11.23 -14.93 -4.19
N ASP A 106 12.27 -15.73 -4.49
CA ASP A 106 13.50 -15.78 -3.68
C ASP A 106 14.27 -14.46 -3.79
N THR A 107 14.38 -13.77 -2.66
CA THR A 107 14.96 -12.44 -2.56
C THR A 107 15.95 -12.39 -1.41
N ARG A 108 17.17 -11.92 -1.72
CA ARG A 108 18.22 -11.68 -0.71
C ARG A 108 18.04 -10.38 0.08
N SER A 109 16.92 -9.67 -0.13
CA SER A 109 16.65 -8.40 0.54
C SER A 109 16.24 -8.63 1.99
N ALA A 110 16.89 -7.92 2.92
CA ALA A 110 16.51 -7.96 4.33
C ALA A 110 15.05 -7.52 4.57
N LEU A 111 14.45 -6.75 3.66
CA LEU A 111 13.04 -6.33 3.74
C LEU A 111 12.05 -7.48 3.50
N HIS A 112 12.51 -8.55 2.87
CA HIS A 112 11.71 -9.69 2.42
C HIS A 112 12.13 -10.99 3.12
N ALA A 113 12.87 -10.90 4.23
CA ALA A 113 13.42 -12.06 4.90
C ALA A 113 12.32 -12.99 5.43
N ARG A 114 12.56 -14.30 5.29
CA ARG A 114 11.95 -15.45 6.00
C ARG A 114 10.45 -15.69 5.84
N LEU A 115 9.70 -14.81 5.19
CA LEU A 115 8.31 -15.03 4.80
C LEU A 115 8.15 -14.80 3.29
N ASP A 116 7.27 -15.58 2.68
CA ASP A 116 6.89 -15.40 1.29
C ASP A 116 6.42 -13.97 1.03
N THR A 117 6.68 -13.48 -0.18
CA THR A 117 6.47 -12.08 -0.52
C THR A 117 5.05 -11.80 -1.02
N ASP A 118 4.06 -12.25 -0.25
CA ASP A 118 2.65 -11.99 -0.55
C ASP A 118 2.36 -10.50 -0.60
N ARG A 119 1.68 -10.04 -1.65
CA ARG A 119 1.33 -8.63 -1.83
C ARG A 119 -0.12 -8.46 -2.21
N PHE A 120 -0.76 -7.46 -1.60
CA PHE A 120 -1.87 -6.80 -2.26
C PHE A 120 -1.33 -5.77 -3.23
N ILE A 121 -1.78 -5.84 -4.47
CA ILE A 121 -1.73 -4.69 -5.37
C ILE A 121 -2.96 -3.84 -5.07
N VAL A 122 -2.70 -2.58 -4.74
CA VAL A 122 -3.76 -1.58 -4.53
C VAL A 122 -3.76 -0.58 -5.66
N GLU A 123 -4.95 -0.06 -5.93
CA GLU A 123 -5.21 0.96 -6.92
C GLU A 123 -5.72 2.23 -6.25
N TRP A 124 -5.22 3.36 -6.69
CA TRP A 124 -5.78 4.67 -6.40
C TRP A 124 -6.22 5.34 -7.70
N ARG A 125 -7.54 5.49 -7.85
CA ARG A 125 -8.18 6.36 -8.85
C ARG A 125 -8.03 7.81 -8.39
N LEU A 126 -7.31 8.60 -9.16
CA LEU A 126 -6.77 9.89 -8.72
C LEU A 126 -7.74 11.06 -8.91
N ASP A 127 -8.63 10.95 -9.89
CA ASP A 127 -9.61 11.96 -10.31
C ASP A 127 -11.00 11.75 -9.71
N GLU A 128 -11.30 10.52 -9.28
CA GLU A 128 -12.41 10.28 -8.38
C GLU A 128 -12.16 11.08 -7.09
N ALA A 129 -13.19 11.80 -6.62
CA ALA A 129 -13.23 12.21 -5.23
C ALA A 129 -13.15 10.91 -4.43
N GLY A 130 -11.94 10.57 -3.96
CA GLY A 130 -11.70 9.33 -3.24
C GLY A 130 -12.79 9.16 -2.18
N PRO A 131 -13.21 7.93 -1.86
CA PRO A 131 -14.33 7.70 -0.95
C PRO A 131 -14.20 8.65 0.23
N SER A 132 -15.20 9.52 0.42
CA SER A 132 -15.21 10.61 1.39
C SER A 132 -15.08 10.04 2.80
N GLY A 133 -13.87 9.65 3.21
CA GLY A 133 -13.72 8.53 4.12
C GLY A 133 -14.29 7.25 3.49
N ALA A 134 -13.53 6.15 3.51
CA ALA A 134 -14.25 4.94 3.88
C ALA A 134 -14.98 5.31 5.18
N GLU A 135 -16.31 5.17 5.25
CA GLU A 135 -16.99 5.33 6.53
C GLU A 135 -16.15 4.55 7.54
N PRO A 136 -15.60 5.21 8.59
CA PRO A 136 -14.79 4.51 9.56
C PRO A 136 -15.61 3.30 9.97
N ALA A 137 -15.07 2.09 9.83
CA ALA A 137 -15.81 0.85 10.03
C ALA A 137 -16.70 1.05 11.24
N THR A 138 -17.99 1.29 10.97
CA THR A 138 -18.91 1.82 11.99
C THR A 138 -19.05 0.76 13.06
N ALA A 139 -19.58 1.11 14.24
CA ALA A 139 -19.65 0.28 15.45
C ALA A 139 -20.00 -1.23 15.24
N ASP A 140 -20.64 -1.59 14.13
CA ASP A 140 -20.93 -2.97 13.70
C ASP A 140 -19.75 -3.78 13.14
N GLY A 141 -18.59 -3.17 12.84
CA GLY A 141 -17.39 -3.91 12.42
C GLY A 141 -16.87 -4.83 13.54
N GLY A 142 -17.11 -4.46 14.80
CA GLY A 142 -16.69 -5.22 15.98
C GLY A 142 -17.43 -6.53 16.20
N THR A 143 -18.60 -6.72 15.57
CA THR A 143 -19.43 -7.93 15.68
C THR A 143 -19.26 -8.87 14.49
N ALA A 144 -18.62 -8.43 13.40
CA ALA A 144 -18.37 -9.25 12.22
C ALA A 144 -17.51 -10.49 12.56
N PRO A 145 -17.73 -11.64 11.91
CA PRO A 145 -16.93 -12.83 12.16
C PRO A 145 -15.45 -12.59 11.88
N ILE A 146 -14.58 -13.17 12.71
CA ILE A 146 -13.13 -13.17 12.51
C ILE A 146 -12.76 -14.45 11.76
N VAL A 147 -12.16 -14.30 10.59
CA VAL A 147 -11.50 -15.38 9.86
C VAL A 147 -10.02 -15.32 10.20
N ASP A 148 -9.53 -16.40 10.81
CA ASP A 148 -8.15 -16.59 11.20
C ASP A 148 -7.65 -17.97 10.74
N ALA A 149 -6.41 -18.30 11.10
CA ALA A 149 -5.82 -19.59 10.76
C ALA A 149 -6.57 -20.78 11.37
N GLU A 150 -7.28 -20.61 12.49
CA GLU A 150 -8.07 -21.69 13.10
C GLU A 150 -9.38 -21.91 12.33
N TRP A 151 -10.05 -20.84 11.90
CA TRP A 151 -11.22 -20.93 11.02
C TRP A 151 -10.91 -21.74 9.77
N LEU A 152 -9.77 -21.45 9.13
CA LEU A 152 -9.32 -22.13 7.91
C LEU A 152 -8.94 -23.60 8.19
N ARG A 153 -8.23 -23.89 9.28
CA ARG A 153 -7.89 -25.27 9.68
C ARG A 153 -9.10 -26.15 9.97
N ARG A 154 -10.22 -25.55 10.38
CA ARG A 154 -11.49 -26.25 10.62
C ARG A 154 -12.33 -26.42 9.34
N GLU A 155 -11.80 -26.01 8.18
CA GLU A 155 -12.47 -26.08 6.86
C GLU A 155 -13.89 -25.49 6.86
N ARG A 156 -14.10 -24.46 7.67
CA ARG A 156 -15.42 -23.82 7.79
C ARG A 156 -15.67 -22.95 6.55
N PRO A 157 -16.90 -22.95 5.99
CA PRO A 157 -17.27 -22.01 4.94
C PRO A 157 -16.94 -20.56 5.34
N LEU A 158 -16.47 -19.78 4.37
CA LEU A 158 -16.22 -18.36 4.60
C LEU A 158 -17.53 -17.62 4.90
N PRO A 159 -17.53 -16.64 5.82
CA PRO A 159 -18.71 -15.81 6.06
C PRO A 159 -19.18 -15.11 4.79
N THR A 160 -20.49 -15.10 4.56
CA THR A 160 -21.13 -14.43 3.40
C THR A 160 -21.66 -13.03 3.71
N GLY A 161 -21.50 -12.58 4.96
CA GLY A 161 -21.94 -11.26 5.39
C GLY A 161 -21.17 -10.14 4.68
N PRO A 162 -21.71 -8.90 4.68
CA PRO A 162 -21.08 -7.76 4.00
C PRO A 162 -19.76 -7.31 4.65
N ARG A 163 -19.43 -7.85 5.83
CA ARG A 163 -18.23 -7.54 6.60
C ARG A 163 -17.64 -8.80 7.19
N VAL A 164 -16.32 -8.91 7.12
CA VAL A 164 -15.51 -9.94 7.77
C VAL A 164 -14.27 -9.27 8.36
N ARG A 165 -13.80 -9.78 9.49
CA ARG A 165 -12.52 -9.39 10.07
C ARG A 165 -11.49 -10.45 9.76
N VAL A 166 -10.29 -10.05 9.38
CA VAL A 166 -9.17 -10.96 9.17
C VAL A 166 -8.15 -10.70 10.25
N ALA A 167 -7.70 -11.76 10.93
CA ALA A 167 -6.63 -11.64 11.92
C ALA A 167 -5.30 -11.36 11.22
N ALA A 168 -4.59 -10.34 11.69
CA ALA A 168 -3.21 -10.03 11.28
C ALA A 168 -2.31 -10.03 12.52
N PRO A 169 -1.02 -10.39 12.38
CA PRO A 169 -0.09 -10.39 13.50
C PRO A 169 0.08 -8.99 14.08
N ALA A 170 0.15 -8.89 15.41
CA ALA A 170 0.43 -7.63 16.09
C ALA A 170 1.87 -7.15 15.84
N ASP A 171 2.81 -8.08 15.68
CA ASP A 171 4.22 -7.81 15.38
C ASP A 171 4.72 -8.73 14.25
N ILE A 172 4.56 -8.27 13.02
CA ILE A 172 5.08 -8.96 11.83
C ILE A 172 6.61 -8.90 11.75
N ASP A 173 7.23 -7.85 12.28
CA ASP A 173 8.68 -7.67 12.19
C ASP A 173 9.38 -8.71 13.10
N GLY A 174 8.82 -8.97 14.27
CA GLY A 174 9.22 -10.09 15.14
C GLY A 174 9.07 -11.47 14.47
N LEU A 175 7.99 -11.70 13.73
CA LEU A 175 7.80 -12.95 12.97
C LEU A 175 8.81 -13.14 11.84
N LYS A 176 9.20 -12.06 11.15
CA LYS A 176 10.23 -12.10 10.11
C LYS A 176 11.65 -12.31 10.67
N ALA A 177 11.86 -12.02 11.96
CA ALA A 177 13.15 -12.13 12.62
C ALA A 177 13.39 -13.50 13.30
N ALA A 178 12.33 -14.26 13.58
CA ALA A 178 12.39 -15.62 14.15
C ALA A 178 12.98 -16.63 13.16
#